data_AF-A0A6G9ZE79-F1
#
_entry.id   AF-A0A6G9ZE79-F1
#
_cell.length_a   1.000
_cell.length_b   1.000
_cell.length_c   1.000
_cell.angle_alpha   90.00
_cell.angle_beta   90.00
_cell.angle_gamma   90.00
#
_symmetry.space_group_name_H-M   'P 1'
#
loop_
_entity.id
_entity.type
_entity.pdbx_description
1 polymer ?
#
loop_
_entity_poly.entity_id
_entity_poly.type
_entity_poly.pdbx_seq_one_letter_code
_entity_poly.pdbx_strand_id
1 'polypeptide(L)'
;MQDVVEAIAPLIETRYGGIDPVHEADDQSKLAALAADMEVNGWQGAPLVVAGEQALTGAHRYLAARRADIEIPRVQIDDVCELYGVDWAALEDTYGCCDGYDWYEAARHLDEVLPVAVIDYLGIDVH
;
A
#
# COMPACT_ATOMS: atom_id res chain seq x y z
N MET A 1 9.55 13.96 -7.89
CA MET A 1 8.15 13.47 -7.71
C MET A 1 7.51 13.13 -9.05
N GLN A 2 7.54 13.99 -10.07
CA GLN A 2 6.99 13.66 -11.39
C GLN A 2 7.59 12.37 -11.99
N ASP A 3 8.91 12.20 -11.94
CA ASP A 3 9.57 10.98 -12.46
C ASP A 3 9.16 9.69 -11.72
N VAL A 4 8.91 9.77 -10.41
CA VAL A 4 8.46 8.63 -9.60
C VAL A 4 7.05 8.23 -9.97
N VAL A 5 6.15 9.20 -10.14
CA VAL A 5 4.77 8.95 -10.56
C VAL A 5 4.77 8.31 -11.95
N GLU A 6 5.55 8.83 -12.89
CA GLU A 6 5.64 8.28 -14.25
C GLU A 6 6.20 6.84 -14.26
N ALA A 7 7.12 6.51 -13.35
CA ALA A 7 7.69 5.18 -13.24
C ALA A 7 6.76 4.16 -12.57
N ILE A 8 6.00 4.57 -11.54
CA ILE A 8 5.12 3.67 -10.76
C ILE A 8 3.72 3.57 -11.36
N ALA A 9 3.20 4.62 -12.01
CA ALA A 9 1.86 4.62 -12.56
C ALA A 9 1.51 3.41 -13.46
N PRO A 10 2.43 2.90 -14.30
CA PRO A 10 2.18 1.70 -15.10
C PRO A 10 2.02 0.41 -14.28
N LEU A 11 2.53 0.38 -13.04
CA LEU A 11 2.46 -0.76 -12.12
C LEU A 11 1.17 -0.73 -11.27
N ILE A 12 0.44 0.37 -11.28
CA ILE A 12 -0.80 0.50 -10.51
C ILE A 12 -1.94 -0.19 -11.26
N GLU A 13 -2.55 -1.17 -10.62
CA GLU A 13 -3.81 -1.74 -11.07
C GLU A 13 -4.98 -1.25 -10.20
N THR A 14 -6.17 -1.17 -10.80
CA THR A 14 -7.39 -0.79 -10.08
C THR A 14 -8.34 -1.98 -10.06
N ARG A 15 -8.77 -2.42 -8.87
CA ARG A 15 -9.64 -3.60 -8.72
C ARG A 15 -10.58 -3.49 -7.51
N TYR A 16 -11.73 -4.16 -7.60
CA TYR A 16 -12.61 -4.42 -6.46
C TYR A 16 -12.08 -5.54 -5.55
N GLY A 17 -11.93 -5.26 -4.25
CA GLY A 17 -11.68 -6.26 -3.22
C GLY A 17 -10.47 -7.16 -3.46
N GLY A 18 -10.51 -8.39 -2.93
CA GLY A 18 -9.45 -9.39 -3.08
C GLY A 18 -8.13 -8.97 -2.41
N ILE A 19 -8.26 -8.31 -1.26
CA ILE A 19 -7.13 -7.91 -0.42
C ILE A 19 -7.54 -8.09 1.04
N ASP A 20 -6.65 -8.64 1.85
CA ASP A 20 -6.77 -8.71 3.30
C ASP A 20 -5.78 -7.70 3.93
N PRO A 21 -6.25 -6.70 4.69
CA PRO A 21 -5.36 -5.73 5.34
C PRO A 21 -4.60 -6.38 6.50
N VAL A 22 -3.31 -6.01 6.68
CA VAL A 22 -2.48 -6.51 7.80
C VAL A 22 -3.00 -6.05 9.17
N HIS A 23 -3.74 -4.93 9.22
CA HIS A 23 -4.25 -4.34 10.45
C HIS A 23 -5.73 -3.97 10.37
N GLU A 24 -6.44 -4.06 11.49
CA GLU A 24 -7.81 -3.56 11.63
C GLU A 24 -7.82 -2.01 11.68
N ALA A 25 -8.88 -1.38 11.17
CA ALA A 25 -9.10 0.04 11.41
C ALA A 25 -9.52 0.28 12.87
N ASP A 26 -8.67 1.01 13.59
CA ASP A 26 -8.86 1.42 14.98
C ASP A 26 -9.81 2.61 15.18
N ASP A 27 -10.02 3.44 14.15
CA ASP A 27 -10.83 4.66 14.20
C ASP A 27 -12.03 4.63 13.25
N GLN A 28 -13.18 4.29 13.80
CA GLN A 28 -14.46 4.20 13.08
C GLN A 28 -14.97 5.57 12.57
N SER A 29 -14.59 6.67 13.23
CA SER A 29 -15.06 8.01 12.84
C SER A 29 -14.30 8.50 11.61
N LYS A 30 -12.98 8.28 11.57
CA LYS A 30 -12.15 8.53 10.38
C LYS A 30 -12.59 7.66 9.21
N LEU A 31 -12.88 6.39 9.47
CA LEU A 31 -13.35 5.47 8.44
C LEU A 31 -14.65 5.95 7.78
N ALA A 32 -15.63 6.39 8.59
CA ALA A 32 -16.91 6.88 8.07
C ALA A 32 -16.76 8.17 7.23
N ALA A 33 -15.93 9.11 7.69
CA ALA A 33 -15.66 10.34 6.95
C ALA A 33 -14.97 10.06 5.61
N LEU A 34 -13.98 9.17 5.60
CA LEU A 34 -13.25 8.78 4.40
C LEU A 34 -14.13 8.03 3.40
N ALA A 35 -15.01 7.14 3.88
CA ALA A 35 -15.96 6.43 3.02
C ALA A 35 -16.93 7.41 2.33
N ALA A 36 -17.51 8.35 3.07
CA ALA A 36 -18.40 9.37 2.51
C ALA A 36 -17.70 10.26 1.47
N ASP A 37 -16.42 10.58 1.68
CA ASP A 37 -15.62 11.32 0.70
C ASP A 37 -15.36 10.48 -0.56
N MET A 38 -15.01 9.20 -0.40
CA MET A 38 -14.78 8.25 -1.50
C MET A 38 -16.03 7.95 -2.33
N GLU A 39 -17.23 7.96 -1.73
CA GLU A 39 -18.49 7.81 -2.45
C GLU A 39 -18.72 8.94 -3.48
N VAL A 40 -18.23 10.14 -3.19
CA VAL A 40 -18.42 11.33 -4.04
C VAL A 40 -17.23 11.55 -4.98
N ASN A 41 -16.02 11.38 -4.47
CA ASN A 41 -14.79 11.80 -5.14
C ASN A 41 -13.94 10.62 -5.65
N GLY A 42 -14.37 9.38 -5.42
CA GLY A 42 -13.57 8.18 -5.71
C GLY A 42 -12.36 8.05 -4.78
N TRP A 43 -11.39 7.22 -5.16
CA TRP A 43 -10.23 6.95 -4.31
C TRP A 43 -9.45 8.20 -3.91
N GLN A 44 -9.15 8.33 -2.62
CA GLN A 44 -8.35 9.41 -2.06
C GLN A 44 -7.07 8.89 -1.41
N GLY A 45 -5.94 9.49 -1.79
CA GLY A 45 -4.60 9.19 -1.26
C GLY A 45 -3.76 8.28 -2.15
N ALA A 46 -2.57 7.89 -1.67
CA ALA A 46 -1.67 6.96 -2.35
C ALA A 46 -2.36 5.61 -2.69
N PRO A 47 -1.89 4.89 -3.72
CA PRO A 47 -2.28 3.50 -3.94
C PRO A 47 -2.00 2.61 -2.71
N LEU A 48 -2.70 1.50 -2.59
CA LEU A 48 -2.34 0.46 -1.61
C LEU A 48 -1.09 -0.29 -2.07
N VAL A 49 -0.16 -0.50 -1.16
CA VAL A 49 0.95 -1.43 -1.39
C VAL A 49 0.52 -2.81 -0.93
N VAL A 50 0.65 -3.79 -1.82
CA VAL A 50 0.24 -5.17 -1.56
C VAL A 50 1.39 -6.15 -1.81
N ALA A 51 1.40 -7.26 -1.07
CA ALA A 51 2.18 -8.46 -1.37
C ALA A 51 1.19 -9.59 -1.66
N GLY A 52 1.00 -9.91 -2.94
CA GLY A 52 -0.08 -10.80 -3.37
C GLY A 52 -1.46 -10.22 -3.04
N GLU A 53 -2.18 -10.88 -2.13
CA GLU A 53 -3.48 -10.43 -1.63
C GLU A 53 -3.39 -9.74 -0.26
N GLN A 54 -2.20 -9.56 0.32
CA GLN A 54 -2.03 -8.89 1.61
C GLN A 54 -1.81 -7.39 1.42
N ALA A 55 -2.65 -6.53 2.02
CA ALA A 55 -2.42 -5.08 2.05
C ALA A 55 -1.45 -4.68 3.15
N LEU A 56 -0.27 -4.25 2.74
CA LEU A 56 0.82 -3.81 3.60
C LEU A 56 0.59 -2.38 4.11
N THR A 57 -0.07 -1.53 3.32
CA THR A 57 -0.42 -0.16 3.70
C THR A 57 -1.92 0.11 3.55
N GLY A 58 -2.38 1.21 4.15
CA GLY A 58 -3.68 1.81 3.85
C GLY A 58 -4.93 1.03 4.29
N ALA A 59 -4.87 0.30 5.41
CA ALA A 59 -6.00 -0.45 5.97
C ALA A 59 -7.31 0.37 6.06
N HIS A 60 -7.26 1.61 6.58
CA HIS A 60 -8.45 2.48 6.64
C HIS A 60 -8.98 2.85 5.24
N ARG A 61 -8.11 3.07 4.26
CA ARG A 61 -8.50 3.38 2.88
C ARG A 61 -9.15 2.18 2.20
N TYR A 62 -8.60 0.98 2.40
CA TYR A 62 -9.22 -0.25 1.93
C TYR A 62 -10.64 -0.40 2.48
N LEU A 63 -10.80 -0.28 3.80
CA LEU A 63 -12.11 -0.41 4.45
C LEU A 63 -13.10 0.68 4.02
N ALA A 64 -12.62 1.92 3.80
CA ALA A 64 -13.44 3.01 3.31
C ALA A 64 -13.90 2.77 1.86
N ALA A 65 -12.98 2.39 0.97
CA ALA A 65 -13.30 2.08 -0.43
C ALA A 65 -14.25 0.89 -0.55
N ARG A 66 -14.08 -0.12 0.31
CA ARG A 66 -15.01 -1.25 0.42
C ARG A 66 -16.40 -0.84 0.88
N ARG A 67 -16.52 0.16 1.75
CA ARG A 67 -17.81 0.70 2.19
C ARG A 67 -18.47 1.57 1.12
N ALA A 68 -17.66 2.32 0.37
CA ALA A 68 -18.08 3.15 -0.75
C ALA A 68 -18.34 2.36 -2.05
N ASP A 69 -18.02 1.07 -2.07
CA ASP A 69 -18.13 0.17 -3.24
C ASP A 69 -17.41 0.71 -4.49
N ILE A 70 -16.15 1.15 -4.31
CA ILE A 70 -15.31 1.67 -5.40
C ILE A 70 -14.10 0.77 -5.67
N GLU A 71 -13.53 0.90 -6.86
CA GLU A 71 -12.27 0.25 -7.21
C GLU A 71 -11.10 0.83 -6.41
N ILE A 72 -10.15 -0.03 -6.08
CA ILE A 72 -8.99 0.27 -5.23
C ILE A 72 -7.74 0.27 -6.11
N PRO A 73 -7.02 1.39 -6.23
CA PRO A 73 -5.70 1.42 -6.83
C PRO A 73 -4.70 0.75 -5.90
N ARG A 74 -3.95 -0.21 -6.43
CA ARG A 74 -2.96 -0.98 -5.70
C ARG A 74 -1.74 -1.26 -6.57
N VAL A 75 -0.60 -1.44 -5.93
CA VAL A 75 0.67 -1.79 -6.56
C VAL A 75 1.31 -2.93 -5.80
N GLN A 76 1.86 -3.90 -6.52
CA GLN A 76 2.59 -4.99 -5.88
C GLN A 76 3.98 -4.54 -5.45
N ILE A 77 4.39 -4.89 -4.24
CA ILE A 77 5.68 -4.48 -3.69
C ILE A 77 6.85 -5.15 -4.41
N ASP A 78 6.67 -6.35 -4.94
CA ASP A 78 7.66 -7.07 -5.76
C ASP A 78 7.96 -6.30 -7.06
N ASP A 79 6.93 -5.83 -7.78
CA ASP A 79 7.06 -5.02 -8.99
C ASP A 79 7.82 -3.71 -8.72
N VAL A 80 7.52 -3.05 -7.59
CA VAL A 80 8.22 -1.83 -7.17
C VAL A 80 9.68 -2.13 -6.83
N CYS A 81 9.94 -3.20 -6.08
CA CYS A 81 11.30 -3.59 -5.72
C CYS A 81 12.12 -3.94 -6.98
N GLU A 82 11.54 -4.68 -7.92
CA GLU A 82 12.18 -5.04 -9.19
C GLU A 82 12.57 -3.77 -9.99
N LEU A 83 11.67 -2.79 -10.07
CA LEU A 83 11.91 -1.52 -10.76
C LEU A 83 13.15 -0.77 -10.23
N TYR A 84 13.43 -0.87 -8.93
CA TYR A 84 14.56 -0.22 -8.29
C TYR A 84 15.75 -1.15 -8.00
N GLY A 85 15.71 -2.41 -8.45
CA GLY A 85 16.79 -3.38 -8.26
C GLY A 85 16.94 -3.88 -6.82
N VAL A 86 15.83 -3.93 -6.08
CA VAL A 86 15.74 -4.46 -4.71
C VAL A 86 15.21 -5.89 -4.76
N ASP A 87 15.83 -6.80 -4.01
CA ASP A 87 15.39 -8.19 -3.92
C ASP A 87 14.32 -8.35 -2.82
N TRP A 88 13.05 -8.22 -3.23
CA TRP A 88 11.92 -8.38 -2.31
C TRP A 88 11.87 -9.77 -1.67
N ALA A 89 12.14 -10.83 -2.44
CA ALA A 89 12.06 -12.20 -1.93
C ALA A 89 13.10 -12.44 -0.83
N ALA A 90 14.30 -11.86 -0.96
CA ALA A 90 15.31 -11.91 0.10
C ALA A 90 14.89 -11.13 1.36
N LEU A 91 14.22 -9.99 1.20
CA LEU A 91 13.66 -9.22 2.33
C LEU A 91 12.53 -10.02 3.01
N GLU A 92 11.62 -10.61 2.23
CA GLU A 92 10.52 -11.42 2.75
C GLU A 92 11.03 -12.64 3.53
N ASP A 93 12.03 -13.36 3.01
CA ASP A 93 12.67 -14.50 3.70
C ASP A 93 13.39 -14.08 4.99
N THR A 94 14.00 -12.90 4.98
CA THR A 94 14.76 -12.39 6.14
C THR A 94 13.84 -11.88 7.26
N TYR A 95 12.76 -11.19 6.90
CA TYR A 95 11.94 -10.42 7.85
C TYR A 95 10.52 -10.97 8.05
N GLY A 96 10.08 -11.99 7.31
CA GLY A 96 8.78 -12.64 7.55
C GLY A 96 7.57 -11.71 7.35
N CYS A 97 7.63 -10.80 6.37
CA CYS A 97 6.67 -9.71 6.21
C CYS A 97 5.22 -10.13 5.89
N CYS A 98 4.95 -11.41 5.65
CA CYS A 98 3.66 -11.94 5.20
C CYS A 98 2.94 -12.82 6.25
N ASP A 99 3.51 -13.05 7.44
CA ASP A 99 2.92 -13.90 8.48
C ASP A 99 2.29 -13.15 9.67
N GLY A 100 2.08 -11.84 9.50
CA GLY A 100 1.14 -11.05 10.29
C GLY A 100 1.73 -10.23 11.43
N TYR A 101 3.05 -10.24 11.66
CA TYR A 101 3.63 -9.48 12.78
C TYR A 101 4.83 -8.58 12.47
N ASP A 102 5.48 -8.69 11.29
CA ASP A 102 6.75 -7.97 11.07
C ASP A 102 6.90 -7.23 9.71
N TRP A 103 5.78 -6.76 9.14
CA TRP A 103 5.84 -5.81 8.02
C TRP A 103 6.62 -4.52 8.40
N TYR A 104 6.67 -4.17 9.68
CA TYR A 104 7.39 -2.98 10.14
C TYR A 104 8.90 -3.07 9.87
N GLU A 105 9.57 -4.18 10.18
CA GLU A 105 11.01 -4.31 9.90
C GLU A 105 11.28 -4.33 8.39
N ALA A 106 10.43 -5.00 7.60
CA ALA A 106 10.52 -4.94 6.14
C ALA A 106 10.36 -3.50 5.61
N ALA A 107 9.38 -2.74 6.12
CA ALA A 107 9.18 -1.35 5.75
C ALA A 107 10.36 -0.44 6.16
N ARG A 108 10.99 -0.68 7.32
CA ARG A 108 12.20 0.04 7.75
C ARG A 108 13.35 -0.20 6.78
N HIS A 109 13.52 -1.43 6.31
CA HIS A 109 14.56 -1.73 5.32
C HIS A 109 14.22 -1.18 3.94
N LEU A 110 12.95 -1.16 3.55
CA LEU A 110 12.51 -0.48 2.32
C LEU A 110 12.87 1.01 2.33
N ASP A 111 12.79 1.69 3.48
CA ASP A 111 13.22 3.10 3.62
C ASP A 111 14.74 3.28 3.38
N GLU A 112 15.56 2.26 3.65
CA GLU A 112 17.00 2.29 3.42
C GLU A 112 17.40 2.02 1.96
N VAL A 113 16.59 1.25 1.22
CA VAL A 113 16.94 0.75 -0.13
C VAL A 113 16.14 1.37 -1.27
N LEU A 114 14.93 1.87 -1.01
CA LEU A 114 14.13 2.58 -2.00
C LEU A 114 14.39 4.09 -1.93
N PRO A 115 14.23 4.82 -3.05
CA PRO A 115 14.28 6.27 -3.00
C PRO A 115 13.19 6.83 -2.09
N VAL A 116 13.52 7.80 -1.24
CA VAL A 116 12.56 8.47 -0.33
C VAL A 116 11.29 8.94 -1.02
N ALA A 117 11.41 9.43 -2.27
CA ALA A 117 10.25 9.90 -3.03
C ALA A 117 9.27 8.77 -3.42
N VAL A 118 9.72 7.51 -3.48
CA VAL A 118 8.88 6.32 -3.68
C VAL A 118 8.15 5.98 -2.38
N ILE A 119 8.89 5.97 -1.27
CA ILE A 119 8.34 5.74 0.08
C ILE A 119 7.23 6.74 0.38
N ASP A 120 7.50 8.03 0.19
CA ASP A 120 6.53 9.12 0.37
C ASP A 120 5.31 8.97 -0.54
N TYR A 121 5.54 8.62 -1.81
CA TYR A 121 4.46 8.51 -2.79
C TYR A 121 3.52 7.33 -2.51
N LEU A 122 4.08 6.20 -2.07
CA LEU A 122 3.33 4.97 -1.76
C LEU A 122 2.80 4.95 -0.33
N GLY A 123 3.30 5.83 0.54
CA GLY A 123 2.98 5.85 1.96
C GLY A 123 3.52 4.62 2.70
N ILE A 124 4.74 4.17 2.37
CA ILE A 124 5.48 3.10 3.07
C ILE A 124 6.24 3.71 4.26
N ASP A 125 5.61 4.63 4.99
CA ASP A 125 6.27 5.32 6.08
C ASP A 125 6.00 4.60 7.41
N VAL A 126 7.06 4.12 8.03
CA VAL A 126 7.09 3.52 9.37
C VAL A 126 7.79 4.47 10.34
N HIS A 127 7.10 5.55 10.70
CA HIS A 127 7.48 6.43 11.80
C HIS A 127 7.19 5.82 13.18
#